data_AF-A0AAJ0WWN4-F1
#
_entry.id   AF-A0AAJ0WWN4-F1
#
_cell.length_a   1.000
_cell.length_b   1.000
_cell.length_c   1.000
_cell.angle_alpha   90.00
_cell.angle_beta   90.00
_cell.angle_gamma   90.00
#
_symmetry.space_group_name_H-M   'P 1'
#
loop_
_entity.id
_entity.type
_entity.pdbx_description
1 polymer ?
#
loop_
_entity_poly.entity_id
_entity_poly.type
_entity_poly.pdbx_seq_one_letter_code
_entity_poly.pdbx_strand_id
1 'polypeptide(L)'
;MEKKKMDKKREALRKRQLDLANKYKDAVLKKYKNLTKSVVLFGSLVRGDFHEKSDIDILVVIDDTLSRFTPEMKDRFDDELYDIAKRINESITVQPAWTLTEFWDMARIGHPLLYTIVRDGWALYDTGFFIPVRKLLELGKIPTTLEAVEKFMETAPQKINRVETAKMYMVAEDLYYAMLNSSQAVLMYMGQNPPSPKHTPAEVDEHLVKTQLLERNYLEDLAAVIEFRKKTEHKEIKDISGVELDEFIQKSKQFVSRMEQLLLQLQKKKKETIVQKNYEVMIKAAVAALKKMEKLPDDPKDLPQAVKAYLIDKGHVDPYFNEVFGKVVMMRKMLDEDKTGEIPQRDLELTREYVRRFVRDLEPLLEAKTGPQKGKKMKKK
;
A
#
# COMPACT_ATOMS: atom_id res chain seq x y z
N MET A 1 49.24 -33.12 27.48
CA MET A 1 49.38 -34.21 26.46
C MET A 1 48.28 -35.26 26.57
N GLU A 2 47.73 -35.54 27.76
CA GLU A 2 46.68 -36.55 27.96
C GLU A 2 45.36 -36.23 27.26
N LYS A 3 44.89 -34.97 27.31
CA LYS A 3 43.67 -34.54 26.59
C LYS A 3 43.75 -34.82 25.07
N LYS A 4 44.88 -34.46 24.44
CA LYS A 4 45.15 -34.78 23.02
C LYS A 4 45.26 -36.29 22.72
N LYS A 5 45.68 -37.12 23.69
CA LYS A 5 45.72 -38.59 23.54
C LYS A 5 44.32 -39.21 23.70
N MET A 6 43.51 -38.71 24.63
CA MET A 6 42.11 -39.12 24.79
C MET A 6 41.27 -38.77 23.56
N ASP A 7 41.46 -37.56 23.01
CA ASP A 7 40.74 -37.11 21.80
C ASP A 7 41.04 -38.01 20.60
N LYS A 8 42.31 -38.38 20.39
CA LYS A 8 42.71 -39.33 19.33
C LYS A 8 42.13 -40.73 19.51
N LYS A 9 42.09 -41.24 20.76
CA LYS A 9 41.53 -42.56 21.06
C LYS A 9 40.02 -42.60 20.81
N ARG A 10 39.31 -41.53 21.19
CA ARG A 10 37.87 -41.38 20.96
C ARG A 10 37.54 -41.25 19.47
N GLU A 11 38.35 -40.52 18.71
CA GLU A 11 38.19 -40.40 17.26
C GLU A 11 38.41 -41.74 16.53
N ALA A 12 39.43 -42.50 16.93
CA ALA A 12 39.68 -43.84 16.40
C ALA A 12 38.53 -44.81 16.72
N LEU A 13 37.98 -44.76 17.94
CA LEU A 13 36.81 -45.54 18.34
C LEU A 13 35.58 -45.18 17.50
N ARG A 14 35.32 -43.87 17.32
CA ARG A 14 34.21 -43.38 16.47
C ARG A 14 34.33 -43.93 15.06
N LYS A 15 35.52 -43.85 14.46
CA LYS A 15 35.78 -44.34 13.11
C LYS A 15 35.49 -45.84 13.00
N ARG A 16 35.97 -46.63 13.97
CA ARG A 16 35.71 -48.08 14.01
C ARG A 16 34.21 -48.40 14.10
N GLN A 17 33.47 -47.70 14.97
CA GLN A 17 32.03 -47.92 15.12
C GLN A 17 31.26 -47.47 13.86
N LEU A 18 31.66 -46.38 13.21
CA LEU A 18 31.09 -45.96 11.92
C LEU A 18 31.39 -46.97 10.79
N ASP A 19 32.57 -47.58 10.78
CA ASP A 19 32.91 -48.63 9.82
C ASP A 19 32.03 -49.87 10.02
N LEU A 20 31.75 -50.24 11.27
CA LEU A 20 30.81 -51.32 11.59
C LEU A 20 29.37 -50.99 11.17
N ALA A 21 28.90 -49.77 11.44
CA ALA A 21 27.58 -49.32 11.02
C ALA A 21 27.43 -49.29 9.49
N ASN A 22 28.48 -48.89 8.76
CA ASN A 22 28.51 -48.95 7.30
C ASN A 22 28.47 -50.38 6.76
N LYS A 23 29.24 -51.30 7.36
CA LYS A 23 29.19 -52.73 7.01
C LYS A 23 27.79 -53.31 7.20
N TYR A 24 27.12 -52.93 8.30
CA TYR A 24 25.74 -53.32 8.55
C TYR A 24 24.79 -52.79 7.48
N LYS A 25 24.85 -51.48 7.20
CA LYS A 25 24.09 -50.85 6.12
C LYS A 25 24.32 -51.56 4.78
N ASP A 26 25.56 -51.86 4.40
CA ASP A 26 25.88 -52.55 3.15
C ASP A 26 25.29 -53.97 3.10
N ALA A 27 25.33 -54.71 4.22
CA ALA A 27 24.76 -56.05 4.33
C ALA A 27 23.22 -56.04 4.22
N VAL A 28 22.55 -55.10 4.88
CA VAL A 28 21.09 -54.91 4.77
C VAL A 28 20.71 -54.55 3.34
N LEU A 29 21.39 -53.58 2.74
CA LEU A 29 21.09 -53.16 1.36
C LEU A 29 21.38 -54.28 0.35
N LYS A 30 22.40 -55.11 0.55
CA LYS A 30 22.68 -56.24 -0.34
C LYS A 30 21.50 -57.22 -0.42
N LYS A 31 20.80 -57.45 0.69
CA LYS A 31 19.68 -58.41 0.77
C LYS A 31 18.31 -57.75 0.52
N TYR A 32 18.12 -56.50 0.93
CA TYR A 32 16.79 -55.85 0.98
C TYR A 32 16.71 -54.47 0.31
N LYS A 33 17.61 -54.13 -0.62
CA LYS A 33 17.67 -52.81 -1.28
C LYS A 33 16.32 -52.23 -1.70
N ASN A 34 15.45 -53.06 -2.28
CA ASN A 34 14.17 -52.62 -2.84
C ASN A 34 13.15 -52.28 -1.75
N LEU A 35 13.28 -52.90 -0.58
CA LEU A 35 12.39 -52.72 0.57
C LEU A 35 12.91 -51.62 1.50
N THR A 36 14.22 -51.54 1.73
CA THR A 36 14.84 -50.55 2.62
C THR A 36 14.78 -49.14 2.02
N LYS A 37 14.20 -48.20 2.77
CA LYS A 37 14.15 -46.76 2.43
C LYS A 37 15.17 -45.94 3.19
N SER A 38 15.47 -46.31 4.43
CA SER A 38 16.49 -45.62 5.22
C SER A 38 17.21 -46.57 6.17
N VAL A 39 18.48 -46.30 6.40
CA VAL A 39 19.27 -46.89 7.49
C VAL A 39 19.85 -45.73 8.28
N VAL A 40 19.37 -45.57 9.50
CA VAL A 40 19.68 -44.43 10.36
C VAL A 40 20.48 -44.93 11.53
N LEU A 41 21.71 -44.43 11.65
CA LEU A 41 22.48 -44.54 12.88
C LEU A 41 21.99 -43.45 13.84
N PHE A 42 21.73 -43.76 15.09
CA PHE A 42 21.35 -42.76 16.09
C PHE A 42 21.99 -43.07 17.44
N GLY A 43 21.54 -42.41 18.50
CA GLY A 43 22.00 -42.71 19.85
C GLY A 43 23.38 -42.11 20.16
N SER A 44 24.09 -42.75 21.09
CA SER A 44 25.25 -42.12 21.74
C SER A 44 26.42 -41.82 20.80
N LEU A 45 26.55 -42.62 19.73
CA LEU A 45 27.58 -42.42 18.71
C LEU A 45 27.38 -41.13 17.92
N VAL A 46 26.13 -40.75 17.65
CA VAL A 46 25.82 -39.53 16.89
C VAL A 46 25.83 -38.30 17.79
N ARG A 47 25.26 -38.38 18.99
CA ARG A 47 25.31 -37.30 20.00
C ARG A 47 26.73 -37.03 20.50
N GLY A 48 27.62 -38.02 20.36
CA GLY A 48 29.02 -37.91 20.72
C GLY A 48 29.31 -38.31 22.16
N ASP A 49 28.33 -38.67 22.98
CA ASP A 49 28.48 -39.15 24.37
C ASP A 49 28.86 -40.65 24.49
N PHE A 50 29.29 -41.27 23.39
CA PHE A 50 29.74 -42.68 23.36
C PHE A 50 31.05 -42.95 24.13
N HIS A 51 31.16 -44.16 24.66
CA HIS A 51 32.32 -44.74 25.35
C HIS A 51 32.66 -46.13 24.78
N GLU A 52 33.73 -46.77 25.27
CA GLU A 52 34.21 -48.06 24.72
C GLU A 52 33.18 -49.20 24.72
N LYS A 53 32.23 -49.17 25.66
CA LYS A 53 31.14 -50.16 25.76
C LYS A 53 29.82 -49.68 25.15
N SER A 54 29.82 -48.59 24.38
CA SER A 54 28.59 -48.03 23.82
C SER A 54 28.13 -48.86 22.64
N ASP A 55 26.83 -49.14 22.62
CA ASP A 55 26.17 -49.80 21.50
C ASP A 55 26.07 -48.86 20.29
N ILE A 56 25.95 -49.47 19.12
CA ILE A 56 25.74 -48.82 17.83
C ILE A 56 24.25 -48.98 17.51
N ASP A 57 23.46 -47.97 17.85
CA ASP A 57 22.01 -47.98 17.66
C ASP A 57 21.61 -47.71 16.20
N ILE A 58 20.92 -48.66 15.57
CA ILE A 58 20.51 -48.56 14.16
C ILE A 58 18.99 -48.76 14.04
N LEU A 59 18.36 -47.88 13.26
CA LEU A 59 16.97 -48.03 12.81
C LEU A 59 16.99 -48.28 11.30
N VAL A 60 16.19 -49.25 10.86
CA VAL A 60 15.89 -49.48 9.45
C VAL A 60 14.45 -49.07 9.18
N VAL A 61 14.25 -48.27 8.13
CA VAL A 61 12.91 -47.93 7.64
C VAL A 61 12.66 -48.67 6.32
N ILE A 62 11.51 -49.32 6.22
CA ILE A 62 11.12 -50.15 5.07
C ILE A 62 9.84 -49.66 4.39
N ASP A 63 9.67 -50.00 3.12
CA ASP A 63 8.51 -49.64 2.31
C ASP A 63 7.41 -50.71 2.38
N ASP A 64 6.40 -50.48 3.22
CA ASP A 64 5.21 -51.32 3.34
C ASP A 64 4.13 -50.99 2.29
N THR A 65 4.34 -49.97 1.44
CA THR A 65 3.34 -49.55 0.44
C THR A 65 3.40 -50.37 -0.84
N LEU A 66 4.54 -51.03 -1.11
CA LEU A 66 4.76 -51.83 -2.32
C LEU A 66 4.19 -53.26 -2.20
N SER A 67 4.03 -53.77 -0.99
CA SER A 67 3.49 -55.10 -0.72
C SER A 67 3.01 -55.16 0.73
N ARG A 68 1.87 -55.83 0.98
CA ARG A 68 1.31 -55.95 2.33
C ARG A 68 2.31 -56.64 3.26
N PHE A 69 2.78 -55.92 4.26
CA PHE A 69 3.70 -56.41 5.27
C PHE A 69 2.89 -56.87 6.48
N THR A 70 2.67 -58.18 6.65
CA THR A 70 1.95 -58.69 7.83
C THR A 70 2.83 -58.62 9.08
N PRO A 71 2.25 -58.62 10.30
CA PRO A 71 3.03 -58.68 11.53
C PRO A 71 4.06 -59.83 11.55
N GLU A 72 3.69 -61.01 11.06
CA GLU A 72 4.59 -62.17 11.01
C GLU A 72 5.70 -62.03 9.96
N MET A 73 5.49 -61.23 8.92
CA MET A 73 6.55 -60.85 7.97
C MET A 73 7.50 -59.84 8.60
N LYS A 74 6.96 -58.93 9.41
CA LYS A 74 7.74 -57.93 10.15
C LYS A 74 8.62 -58.56 11.21
N ASP A 75 8.07 -59.44 12.04
CA ASP A 75 8.84 -60.12 13.08
C ASP A 75 9.99 -60.93 12.49
N ARG A 76 9.73 -61.69 11.41
CA ARG A 76 10.78 -62.42 10.69
C ARG A 76 11.83 -61.50 10.08
N PHE A 77 11.41 -60.35 9.55
CA PHE A 77 12.34 -59.37 9.00
C PHE A 77 13.22 -58.75 10.10
N ASP A 78 12.63 -58.42 11.24
CA ASP A 78 13.34 -57.90 12.42
C ASP A 78 14.36 -58.95 12.93
N ASP A 79 13.99 -60.23 13.02
CA ASP A 79 14.91 -61.33 13.34
C ASP A 79 16.09 -61.41 12.36
N GLU A 80 15.83 -61.30 11.05
CA GLU A 80 16.88 -61.32 10.04
C GLU A 80 17.82 -60.11 10.15
N LEU A 81 17.31 -58.93 10.51
CA LEU A 81 18.13 -57.75 10.79
C LEU A 81 19.01 -57.97 12.02
N TYR A 82 18.47 -58.54 13.10
CA TYR A 82 19.23 -58.92 14.29
C TYR A 82 20.35 -59.91 13.99
N ASP A 83 20.09 -60.93 13.17
CA ASP A 83 21.09 -61.92 12.77
C ASP A 83 22.20 -61.33 11.88
N ILE A 84 21.88 -60.33 11.05
CA ILE A 84 22.90 -59.57 10.31
C ILE A 84 23.78 -58.78 11.28
N ALA A 85 23.18 -58.11 12.28
CA ALA A 85 23.92 -57.33 13.28
C ALA A 85 24.89 -58.22 14.07
N LYS A 86 24.40 -59.32 14.66
CA LYS A 86 25.21 -60.27 15.46
C LYS A 86 26.40 -60.84 14.68
N ARG A 87 26.21 -61.18 13.40
CA ARG A 87 27.29 -61.69 12.54
C ARG A 87 28.39 -60.66 12.26
N ILE A 88 28.06 -59.38 12.28
CA ILE A 88 29.01 -58.30 12.05
C ILE A 88 29.71 -57.92 13.35
N ASN A 89 28.94 -57.61 14.39
CA ASN A 89 29.45 -57.30 15.71
C ASN A 89 28.33 -57.28 16.77
N GLU A 90 28.59 -57.84 17.95
CA GLU A 90 27.65 -57.86 19.07
C GLU A 90 27.29 -56.46 19.61
N SER A 91 28.13 -55.44 19.37
CA SER A 91 27.84 -54.06 19.79
C SER A 91 26.82 -53.34 18.89
N ILE A 92 26.33 -53.96 17.81
CA ILE A 92 25.30 -53.35 16.95
C ILE A 92 23.92 -53.72 17.50
N THR A 93 23.19 -52.70 17.94
CA THR A 93 21.82 -52.84 18.45
C THR A 93 20.85 -52.29 17.42
N VAL A 94 20.00 -53.16 16.89
CA VAL A 94 18.99 -52.79 15.88
C VAL A 94 17.65 -52.62 16.57
N GLN A 95 16.96 -51.51 16.30
CA GLN A 95 15.57 -51.35 16.73
C GLN A 95 14.64 -52.07 15.76
N PRO A 96 13.45 -52.52 16.22
CA PRO A 96 12.43 -53.03 15.33
C PRO A 96 12.21 -52.07 14.16
N ALA A 97 12.22 -52.60 12.94
CA ALA A 97 12.12 -51.79 11.74
C ALA A 97 10.81 -51.00 11.75
N TRP A 98 10.89 -49.75 11.30
CA TRP A 98 9.69 -48.96 11.07
C TRP A 98 9.23 -49.10 9.64
N THR A 99 7.92 -49.17 9.45
CA THR A 99 7.36 -49.00 8.12
C THR A 99 7.38 -47.54 7.70
N LEU A 100 7.31 -47.30 6.39
CA LEU A 100 7.25 -45.95 5.84
C LEU A 100 5.95 -45.26 6.28
N THR A 101 4.84 -46.00 6.33
CA THR A 101 3.56 -45.48 6.84
C THR A 101 3.62 -45.11 8.33
N GLU A 102 4.23 -45.95 9.17
CA GLU A 102 4.46 -45.66 10.60
C GLU A 102 5.32 -44.41 10.79
N PHE A 103 6.41 -44.29 10.03
CA PHE A 103 7.28 -43.11 10.07
C PHE A 103 6.50 -41.84 9.76
N TRP A 104 5.68 -41.84 8.71
CA TRP A 104 4.89 -40.66 8.32
C TRP A 104 3.75 -40.36 9.31
N ASP A 105 3.11 -41.37 9.87
CA ASP A 105 2.08 -41.15 10.89
C ASP A 105 2.69 -40.53 12.15
N MET A 106 3.85 -41.04 12.59
CA MET A 106 4.64 -40.44 13.66
C MET A 106 5.03 -38.98 13.34
N ALA A 107 5.38 -38.68 12.09
CA ALA A 107 5.75 -37.31 11.65
C ALA A 107 4.56 -36.37 11.69
N ARG A 108 3.40 -36.86 11.27
CA ARG A 108 2.14 -36.13 11.26
C ARG A 108 1.68 -35.75 12.68
N ILE A 109 1.82 -36.67 13.64
CA ILE A 109 1.38 -36.44 15.03
C ILE A 109 2.47 -35.86 15.94
N GLY A 110 3.69 -35.70 15.44
CA GLY A 110 4.81 -35.21 16.25
C GLY A 110 5.26 -36.19 17.34
N HIS A 111 5.29 -37.50 17.03
CA HIS A 111 5.57 -38.55 18.02
C HIS A 111 6.98 -38.42 18.63
N PRO A 112 7.14 -38.55 19.98
CA PRO A 112 8.41 -38.28 20.64
C PRO A 112 9.63 -39.08 20.18
N LEU A 113 9.37 -40.33 19.82
CA LEU A 113 10.41 -41.23 19.35
C LEU A 113 10.96 -40.80 17.97
N LEU A 114 10.08 -40.33 17.09
CA LEU A 114 10.47 -39.92 15.75
C LEU A 114 11.40 -38.71 15.81
N TYR A 115 11.05 -37.65 16.56
CA TYR A 115 11.93 -36.48 16.58
C TYR A 115 13.27 -36.81 17.23
N THR A 116 13.33 -37.69 18.24
CA THR A 116 14.61 -38.10 18.84
C THR A 116 15.51 -38.71 17.78
N ILE A 117 14.95 -39.60 16.95
CA ILE A 117 15.68 -40.28 15.89
C ILE A 117 15.98 -39.32 14.72
N VAL A 118 15.07 -38.43 14.35
CA VAL A 118 15.29 -37.46 13.27
C VAL A 118 16.30 -36.38 13.66
N ARG A 119 16.28 -35.92 14.91
CA ARG A 119 17.17 -34.89 15.46
C ARG A 119 18.59 -35.43 15.65
N ASP A 120 18.70 -36.57 16.32
CA ASP A 120 19.99 -37.16 16.68
C ASP A 120 20.44 -38.25 15.71
N GLY A 121 19.72 -38.45 14.61
CA GLY A 121 20.00 -39.47 13.62
C GLY A 121 20.92 -39.01 12.50
N TRP A 122 21.82 -39.90 12.14
CA TRP A 122 22.66 -39.84 10.95
C TRP A 122 22.19 -40.89 9.95
N ALA A 123 21.57 -40.43 8.86
CA ALA A 123 21.21 -41.30 7.75
C ALA A 123 22.48 -41.84 7.06
N LEU A 124 22.74 -43.14 7.21
CA LEU A 124 23.77 -43.86 6.47
C LEU A 124 23.30 -44.20 5.04
N TYR A 125 21.99 -44.31 4.88
CA TYR A 125 21.28 -44.47 3.62
C TYR A 125 19.91 -43.82 3.76
N ASP A 126 19.45 -43.05 2.77
CA ASP A 126 18.12 -42.45 2.72
C ASP A 126 17.71 -42.32 1.25
N THR A 127 16.49 -42.75 0.93
CA THR A 127 15.91 -42.57 -0.42
C THR A 127 15.27 -41.20 -0.62
N GLY A 128 15.38 -40.29 0.35
CA GLY A 128 15.04 -38.87 0.20
C GLY A 128 13.83 -38.41 1.00
N PHE A 129 13.54 -39.02 2.15
CA PHE A 129 12.43 -38.59 3.02
C PHE A 129 12.91 -38.23 4.43
N PHE A 130 13.92 -38.94 4.94
CA PHE A 130 14.43 -38.74 6.30
C PHE A 130 15.09 -37.37 6.46
N ILE A 131 15.98 -36.99 5.54
CA ILE A 131 16.67 -35.70 5.59
C ILE A 131 15.70 -34.51 5.46
N PRO A 132 14.72 -34.50 4.53
CA PRO A 132 13.68 -33.48 4.49
C PRO A 132 12.89 -33.35 5.81
N VAL A 133 12.54 -34.46 6.45
CA VAL A 133 11.81 -34.44 7.73
C VAL A 133 12.68 -33.85 8.84
N ARG A 134 13.99 -34.12 8.84
CA ARG A 134 14.93 -33.42 9.73
C ARG A 134 14.94 -31.92 9.50
N LYS A 135 14.93 -31.48 8.24
CA LYS A 135 14.84 -30.04 7.92
C LYS A 135 13.51 -29.43 8.37
N LEU A 136 12.41 -30.16 8.26
CA LEU A 136 11.12 -29.70 8.79
C LEU A 136 11.15 -29.58 10.32
N LEU A 137 11.79 -30.50 11.03
CA LEU A 137 12.00 -30.41 12.47
C LEU A 137 12.81 -29.16 12.84
N GLU A 138 13.98 -28.96 12.21
CA GLU A 138 14.85 -27.80 12.43
C GLU A 138 14.14 -26.46 12.17
N LEU A 139 13.20 -26.43 11.20
CA LEU A 139 12.40 -25.25 10.87
C LEU A 139 11.17 -25.05 11.79
N GLY A 140 10.99 -25.91 12.80
CA GLY A 140 9.82 -25.89 13.69
C GLY A 140 8.50 -26.18 12.97
N LYS A 141 8.53 -26.97 11.89
CA LYS A 141 7.36 -27.31 11.06
C LYS A 141 6.67 -28.59 11.48
N ILE A 142 7.31 -29.41 12.33
CA ILE A 142 6.69 -30.59 12.92
C ILE A 142 5.97 -30.15 14.20
N PRO A 143 4.64 -30.35 14.32
CA PRO A 143 3.87 -29.97 15.51
C PRO A 143 4.44 -30.58 16.80
N THR A 144 4.09 -29.97 17.94
CA THR A 144 4.39 -30.48 19.29
C THR A 144 5.88 -30.71 19.61
N THR A 145 6.79 -30.11 18.83
CA THR A 145 8.24 -30.15 19.04
C THR A 145 8.74 -28.87 19.71
N LEU A 146 9.89 -28.93 20.40
CA LEU A 146 10.50 -27.75 21.02
C LEU A 146 10.81 -26.67 19.97
N GLU A 147 11.29 -27.07 18.80
CA GLU A 147 11.59 -26.18 17.68
C GLU A 147 10.33 -25.45 17.19
N ALA A 148 9.19 -26.14 17.12
CA ALA A 148 7.92 -25.50 16.79
C ALA A 148 7.48 -24.53 17.90
N VAL A 149 7.57 -24.94 19.17
CA VAL A 149 7.25 -24.08 20.32
C VAL A 149 8.09 -22.81 20.32
N GLU A 150 9.42 -22.95 20.14
CA GLU A 150 10.36 -21.84 20.03
C GLU A 150 10.01 -20.94 18.85
N LYS A 151 9.66 -21.50 17.69
CA LYS A 151 9.25 -20.72 16.52
C LYS A 151 7.98 -19.91 16.76
N PHE A 152 6.97 -20.50 17.41
CA PHE A 152 5.75 -19.78 17.79
C PHE A 152 6.08 -18.64 18.77
N MET A 153 6.90 -18.91 19.78
CA MET A 153 7.29 -17.90 20.78
C MET A 153 8.18 -16.80 20.21
N GLU A 154 9.08 -17.12 19.28
CA GLU A 154 9.93 -16.14 18.57
C GLU A 154 9.09 -15.16 17.75
N THR A 155 8.05 -15.66 17.09
CA THR A 155 7.23 -14.85 16.18
C THR A 155 6.14 -14.04 16.89
N ALA A 156 5.71 -14.44 18.10
CA ALA A 156 4.64 -13.77 18.82
C ALA A 156 4.94 -12.27 19.14
N PRO A 157 6.09 -11.90 19.74
CA PRO A 157 6.43 -10.49 19.96
C PRO A 157 6.58 -9.69 18.67
N GLN A 158 7.05 -10.31 17.59
CA GLN A 158 7.17 -9.64 16.28
C GLN A 158 5.81 -9.21 15.73
N LYS A 159 4.73 -9.96 16.03
CA LYS A 159 3.37 -9.56 15.66
C LYS A 159 2.91 -8.32 16.42
N ILE A 160 3.28 -8.19 17.70
CA ILE A 160 2.98 -7.00 18.51
C ILE A 160 3.75 -5.79 17.96
N ASN A 161 5.07 -5.93 17.77
CA ASN A 161 5.92 -4.88 17.21
C ASN A 161 5.44 -4.41 15.83
N ARG A 162 4.87 -5.31 15.02
CA ARG A 162 4.27 -4.96 13.73
C ARG A 162 3.09 -3.99 13.89
N VAL A 163 2.22 -4.21 14.89
CA VAL A 163 1.09 -3.32 15.16
C VAL A 163 1.59 -1.98 15.68
N GLU A 164 2.55 -1.98 16.59
CA GLU A 164 3.18 -0.75 17.12
C GLU A 164 3.81 0.10 16.00
N THR A 165 4.55 -0.56 15.12
CA THR A 165 5.13 0.08 13.93
C THR A 165 4.04 0.62 13.00
N ALA A 166 2.97 -0.15 12.75
CA ALA A 166 1.87 0.28 11.90
C ALA A 166 1.15 1.53 12.43
N LYS A 167 0.91 1.63 13.74
CA LYS A 167 0.32 2.83 14.37
C LYS A 167 1.11 4.10 14.05
N MET A 168 2.44 4.03 14.12
CA MET A 168 3.29 5.19 13.80
C MET A 168 3.18 5.58 12.32
N TYR A 169 3.20 4.60 11.41
CA TYR A 169 3.09 4.86 9.97
C TYR A 169 1.73 5.44 9.56
N MET A 170 0.65 5.06 10.24
CA MET A 170 -0.66 5.67 10.00
C MET A 170 -0.62 7.20 10.18
N VAL A 171 0.12 7.71 11.16
CA VAL A 171 0.29 9.17 11.33
C VAL A 171 1.35 9.74 10.39
N ALA A 172 2.54 9.13 10.38
CA ALA A 172 3.71 9.67 9.69
C ALA A 172 3.59 9.67 8.16
N GLU A 173 2.76 8.79 7.59
CA GLU A 173 2.56 8.70 6.14
C GLU A 173 1.11 9.03 5.76
N ASP A 174 0.12 8.28 6.24
CA ASP A 174 -1.26 8.41 5.72
C ASP A 174 -1.92 9.73 6.14
N LEU A 175 -1.93 10.07 7.44
CA LEU A 175 -2.52 11.31 7.93
C LEU A 175 -1.72 12.54 7.47
N TYR A 176 -0.40 12.43 7.46
CA TYR A 176 0.48 13.44 6.91
C TYR A 176 0.15 13.78 5.46
N TYR A 177 0.07 12.80 4.57
CA TYR A 177 -0.22 13.07 3.16
C TYR A 177 -1.67 13.52 2.95
N ALA A 178 -2.62 13.09 3.78
CA ALA A 178 -4.00 13.60 3.73
C ALA A 178 -4.05 15.12 4.01
N MET A 179 -3.36 15.60 5.05
CA MET A 179 -3.33 17.02 5.39
C MET A 179 -2.46 17.85 4.43
N LEU A 180 -1.32 17.29 4.01
CA LEU A 180 -0.44 17.94 3.03
C LEU A 180 -1.14 18.15 1.68
N ASN A 181 -1.74 17.10 1.12
CA ASN A 181 -2.36 17.14 -0.20
C ASN A 181 -3.58 18.07 -0.23
N SER A 182 -4.40 18.07 0.82
CA SER A 182 -5.53 18.98 0.93
C SER A 182 -5.09 20.44 1.02
N SER A 183 -4.02 20.73 1.78
CA SER A 183 -3.41 22.07 1.83
C SER A 183 -2.90 22.51 0.45
N GLN A 184 -2.13 21.65 -0.23
CA GLN A 184 -1.58 21.93 -1.55
C GLN A 184 -2.69 22.15 -2.59
N ALA A 185 -3.77 21.37 -2.54
CA ALA A 185 -4.90 21.53 -3.45
C ALA A 185 -5.57 22.90 -3.33
N VAL A 186 -5.79 23.39 -2.10
CA VAL A 186 -6.36 24.72 -1.85
C VAL A 186 -5.41 25.82 -2.35
N LEU A 187 -4.12 25.72 -2.04
CA LEU A 187 -3.11 26.68 -2.50
C LEU A 187 -3.00 26.73 -4.03
N MET A 188 -2.99 25.56 -4.69
CA MET A 188 -3.02 25.46 -6.14
C MET A 188 -4.26 26.10 -6.75
N TYR A 189 -5.43 25.90 -6.13
CA TYR A 189 -6.66 26.52 -6.59
C TYR A 189 -6.61 28.06 -6.51
N MET A 190 -5.91 28.59 -5.50
CA MET A 190 -5.63 30.02 -5.34
C MET A 190 -4.56 30.55 -6.31
N GLY A 191 -3.97 29.69 -7.14
CA GLY A 191 -2.95 30.04 -8.12
C GLY A 191 -1.51 30.01 -7.59
N GLN A 192 -1.29 29.47 -6.39
CA GLN A 192 0.04 29.24 -5.86
C GLN A 192 0.64 27.94 -6.42
N ASN A 193 1.96 27.84 -6.46
CA ASN A 193 2.60 26.56 -6.72
C ASN A 193 2.47 25.65 -5.49
N PRO A 194 2.31 24.32 -5.66
CA PRO A 194 2.25 23.42 -4.51
C PRO A 194 3.58 23.46 -3.75
N PRO A 195 3.59 23.90 -2.47
CA PRO A 195 4.83 23.97 -1.70
C PRO A 195 5.38 22.58 -1.41
N SER A 196 6.70 22.49 -1.20
CA SER A 196 7.27 21.29 -0.61
C SER A 196 6.78 21.11 0.83
N PRO A 197 6.80 19.90 1.38
CA PRO A 197 6.28 19.65 2.73
C PRO A 197 6.84 20.56 3.82
N LYS A 198 8.14 20.87 3.73
CA LYS A 198 8.81 21.74 4.70
C LYS A 198 8.26 23.17 4.70
N HIS A 199 7.84 23.66 3.54
CA HIS A 199 7.35 25.03 3.38
C HIS A 199 5.83 25.14 3.46
N THR A 200 5.11 24.00 3.42
CA THR A 200 3.64 23.99 3.42
C THR A 200 3.04 24.75 4.61
N PRO A 201 3.50 24.61 5.86
CA PRO A 201 2.94 25.39 6.97
C PRO A 201 3.08 26.91 6.79
N ALA A 202 4.20 27.37 6.23
CA ALA A 202 4.44 28.79 6.02
C ALA A 202 3.50 29.36 4.93
N GLU A 203 3.31 28.63 3.83
CA GLU A 203 2.38 29.02 2.77
C GLU A 203 0.91 28.99 3.24
N VAL A 204 0.54 27.99 4.06
CA VAL A 204 -0.80 27.92 4.67
C VAL A 204 -1.02 29.11 5.61
N ASP A 205 -0.03 29.48 6.43
CA ASP A 205 -0.14 30.65 7.30
C ASP A 205 -0.33 31.93 6.49
N GLU A 206 0.53 32.15 5.49
CA GLU A 206 0.53 33.36 4.67
C GLU A 206 -0.75 33.53 3.85
N HIS A 207 -1.19 32.47 3.17
CA HIS A 207 -2.27 32.56 2.19
C HIS A 207 -3.64 32.17 2.71
N LEU A 208 -3.74 31.44 3.81
CA LEU A 208 -5.03 30.97 4.34
C LEU A 208 -5.32 31.55 5.73
N VAL A 209 -4.36 31.54 6.65
CA VAL A 209 -4.60 31.97 8.03
C VAL A 209 -4.58 33.49 8.16
N LYS A 210 -3.52 34.16 7.69
CA LYS A 210 -3.41 35.63 7.75
C LYS A 210 -4.50 36.35 6.95
N THR A 211 -5.01 35.69 5.91
CA THR A 211 -6.14 36.18 5.11
C THR A 211 -7.50 35.80 5.70
N GLN A 212 -7.55 35.19 6.89
CA GLN A 212 -8.76 34.79 7.62
C GLN A 212 -9.66 33.79 6.87
N LEU A 213 -9.07 32.98 5.97
CA LEU A 213 -9.78 31.90 5.28
C LEU A 213 -9.77 30.59 6.08
N LEU A 214 -8.75 30.41 6.91
CA LEU A 214 -8.53 29.24 7.76
C LEU A 214 -8.21 29.65 9.19
N GLU A 215 -8.77 28.93 10.15
CA GLU A 215 -8.55 29.13 11.57
C GLU A 215 -7.15 28.64 12.00
N ARG A 216 -6.52 29.34 12.96
CA ARG A 216 -5.12 29.11 13.36
C ARG A 216 -4.87 27.69 13.91
N ASN A 217 -5.85 27.10 14.60
CA ASN A 217 -5.74 25.74 15.14
C ASN A 217 -5.48 24.68 14.05
N TYR A 218 -6.02 24.86 12.84
CA TYR A 218 -5.75 23.93 11.74
C TYR A 218 -4.30 23.99 11.27
N LEU A 219 -3.67 25.17 11.28
CA LEU A 219 -2.24 25.29 10.99
C LEU A 219 -1.39 24.57 12.05
N GLU A 220 -1.78 24.66 13.32
CA GLU A 220 -1.11 23.96 14.42
C GLU A 220 -1.22 22.44 14.26
N ASP A 221 -2.40 21.93 13.89
CA ASP A 221 -2.60 20.50 13.62
C ASP A 221 -1.74 20.02 12.44
N LEU A 222 -1.66 20.80 11.35
CA LEU A 222 -0.80 20.49 10.20
C LEU A 222 0.68 20.45 10.62
N ALA A 223 1.13 21.43 11.41
CA ALA A 223 2.49 21.48 11.91
C ALA A 223 2.82 20.28 12.80
N ALA A 224 1.89 19.88 13.67
CA ALA A 224 2.05 18.73 14.57
C ALA A 224 2.23 17.41 13.79
N VAL A 225 1.45 17.17 12.75
CA VAL A 225 1.59 15.96 11.92
C VAL A 225 2.91 15.95 11.13
N ILE A 226 3.33 17.10 10.60
CA ILE A 226 4.62 17.23 9.91
C ILE A 226 5.79 16.99 10.87
N GLU A 227 5.69 17.50 12.10
CA GLU A 227 6.69 17.27 13.15
C GLU A 227 6.74 15.80 13.55
N PHE A 228 5.59 15.16 13.76
CA PHE A 228 5.50 13.74 14.08
C PHE A 228 6.19 12.89 13.02
N ARG A 229 5.94 13.14 11.74
CA ARG A 229 6.62 12.46 10.63
C ARG A 229 8.14 12.62 10.69
N LYS A 230 8.64 13.85 10.85
CA LYS A 230 10.09 14.11 10.94
C LYS A 230 10.73 13.36 12.11
N LYS A 231 10.11 13.41 13.29
CA LYS A 231 10.62 12.68 14.47
C LYS A 231 10.59 11.17 14.27
N THR A 232 9.61 10.65 13.54
CA THR A 232 9.53 9.23 13.16
C THR A 232 10.63 8.85 12.17
N GLU A 233 10.89 9.67 11.13
CA GLU A 233 11.99 9.48 10.18
C GLU A 233 13.37 9.49 10.87
N HIS A 234 13.54 10.34 11.90
CA HIS A 234 14.75 10.41 12.71
C HIS A 234 14.83 9.36 13.84
N LYS A 235 13.83 8.47 13.95
CA LYS A 235 13.73 7.42 14.98
C LYS A 235 13.72 7.95 16.42
N GLU A 236 13.29 9.20 16.60
CA GLU A 236 13.09 9.84 17.91
C GLU A 236 11.80 9.33 18.56
N ILE A 237 10.74 9.16 17.76
CA ILE A 237 9.50 8.50 18.15
C ILE A 237 9.61 7.02 17.80
N LYS A 238 9.34 6.16 18.79
CA LYS A 238 9.43 4.70 18.65
C LYS A 238 8.11 3.97 18.89
N ASP A 239 7.13 4.67 19.47
CA ASP A 239 5.76 4.20 19.63
C ASP A 239 4.83 5.42 19.77
N ILE A 240 3.53 5.17 19.63
CA ILE A 240 2.46 6.14 19.86
C ILE A 240 1.31 5.39 20.55
N SER A 241 0.70 5.97 21.59
CA SER A 241 -0.46 5.35 22.22
C SER A 241 -1.66 5.32 21.27
N GLY A 242 -2.61 4.41 21.49
CA GLY A 242 -3.85 4.38 20.69
C GLY A 242 -4.66 5.67 20.82
N VAL A 243 -4.64 6.29 22.00
CA VAL A 243 -5.33 7.57 22.27
C VAL A 243 -4.72 8.70 21.44
N GLU A 244 -3.39 8.84 21.44
CA GLU A 244 -2.71 9.85 20.61
C GLU A 244 -2.95 9.62 19.12
N LEU A 245 -2.96 8.37 18.66
CA LEU A 245 -3.31 8.04 17.27
C LEU A 245 -4.73 8.50 16.93
N ASP A 246 -5.70 8.20 17.78
CA ASP A 246 -7.09 8.62 17.58
C ASP A 246 -7.23 10.15 17.56
N GLU A 247 -6.48 10.87 18.39
CA GLU A 247 -6.42 12.34 18.36
C GLU A 247 -5.91 12.85 17.01
N PHE A 248 -4.81 12.29 16.49
CA PHE A 248 -4.30 12.64 15.15
C PHE A 248 -5.32 12.34 14.05
N ILE A 249 -6.03 11.21 14.13
CA ILE A 249 -7.09 10.86 13.17
C ILE A 249 -8.20 11.92 13.19
N GLN A 250 -8.68 12.33 14.37
CA GLN A 250 -9.75 13.32 14.48
C GLN A 250 -9.32 14.69 13.96
N LYS A 251 -8.14 15.16 14.35
CA LYS A 251 -7.55 16.42 13.85
C LYS A 251 -7.44 16.41 12.33
N SER A 252 -6.93 15.32 11.76
CA SER A 252 -6.77 15.18 10.32
C SER A 252 -8.11 15.18 9.58
N LYS A 253 -9.14 14.50 10.12
CA LYS A 253 -10.51 14.51 9.55
C LYS A 253 -11.10 15.91 9.54
N GLN A 254 -11.01 16.63 10.66
CA GLN A 254 -11.52 17.99 10.79
C GLN A 254 -10.79 18.94 9.83
N PHE A 255 -9.46 18.84 9.77
CA PHE A 255 -8.62 19.63 8.87
C PHE A 255 -8.98 19.41 7.40
N VAL A 256 -9.01 18.15 6.95
CA VAL A 256 -9.33 17.83 5.55
C VAL A 256 -10.75 18.30 5.20
N SER A 257 -11.73 18.05 6.07
CA SER A 257 -13.10 18.54 5.87
C SER A 257 -13.15 20.07 5.75
N ARG A 258 -12.37 20.79 6.56
CA ARG A 258 -12.30 22.25 6.50
C ARG A 258 -11.66 22.73 5.19
N MET A 259 -10.62 22.07 4.72
CA MET A 259 -9.98 22.36 3.43
C MET A 259 -10.91 22.12 2.24
N GLU A 260 -11.70 21.04 2.26
CA GLU A 260 -12.73 20.78 1.25
C GLU A 260 -13.80 21.87 1.23
N GLN A 261 -14.31 22.27 2.40
CA GLN A 261 -15.26 23.37 2.51
C GLN A 261 -14.68 24.68 1.99
N LEU A 262 -13.43 24.98 2.34
CA LEU A 262 -12.73 26.18 1.88
C LEU A 262 -12.57 26.17 0.35
N LEU A 263 -12.20 25.03 -0.23
CA LEU A 263 -12.10 24.88 -1.69
C LEU A 263 -13.46 25.14 -2.37
N LEU A 264 -14.55 24.59 -1.85
CA LEU A 264 -15.90 24.82 -2.36
C LEU A 264 -16.31 26.30 -2.26
N GLN A 265 -15.97 26.97 -1.15
CA GLN A 265 -16.22 28.41 -0.97
C GLN A 265 -15.45 29.25 -2.00
N LEU A 266 -14.17 28.94 -2.22
CA LEU A 266 -13.33 29.61 -3.22
C LEU A 266 -13.86 29.36 -4.64
N GLN A 267 -14.34 28.16 -4.93
CA GLN A 267 -14.98 27.82 -6.21
C GLN A 267 -16.26 28.62 -6.44
N LYS A 268 -17.15 28.66 -5.46
CA LYS A 268 -18.39 29.46 -5.52
C LYS A 268 -18.07 30.93 -5.77
N LYS A 269 -17.19 31.53 -4.96
CA LYS A 269 -16.80 32.95 -5.10
C LYS A 269 -16.18 33.27 -6.47
N LYS A 270 -15.38 32.35 -7.03
CA LYS A 270 -14.82 32.51 -8.38
C LYS A 270 -15.92 32.51 -9.44
N LYS A 271 -16.91 31.60 -9.34
CA LYS A 271 -18.06 31.57 -10.25
C LYS A 271 -18.85 32.87 -10.17
N GLU A 272 -19.19 33.32 -8.97
CA GLU A 272 -19.90 34.59 -8.74
C GLU A 272 -19.18 35.77 -9.38
N THR A 273 -17.85 35.86 -9.18
CA THR A 273 -17.01 36.90 -9.77
C THR A 273 -17.03 36.86 -11.30
N ILE A 274 -17.01 35.66 -11.91
CA ILE A 274 -17.07 35.51 -13.37
C ILE A 274 -18.44 35.93 -13.89
N VAL A 275 -19.53 35.48 -13.28
CA VAL A 275 -20.90 35.86 -13.65
C VAL A 275 -21.05 37.37 -13.60
N GLN A 276 -20.67 37.99 -12.48
CA GLN A 276 -20.76 39.43 -12.31
C GLN A 276 -19.95 40.18 -13.37
N LYS A 277 -18.68 39.80 -13.59
CA LYS A 277 -17.82 40.45 -14.59
C LYS A 277 -18.37 40.29 -16.01
N ASN A 278 -18.83 39.10 -16.37
CA ASN A 278 -19.41 38.83 -17.69
C ASN A 278 -20.64 39.71 -17.94
N TYR A 279 -21.54 39.80 -16.96
CA TYR A 279 -22.72 40.67 -17.02
C TYR A 279 -22.31 42.14 -17.15
N GLU A 280 -21.46 42.64 -16.26
CA GLU A 280 -21.04 44.04 -16.28
C GLU A 280 -20.35 44.44 -17.58
N VAL A 281 -19.47 43.60 -18.12
CA VAL A 281 -18.75 43.86 -19.37
C VAL A 281 -19.72 43.91 -20.54
N MET A 282 -20.61 42.93 -20.66
CA MET A 282 -21.57 42.87 -21.77
C MET A 282 -22.53 44.07 -21.74
N ILE A 283 -23.06 44.41 -20.55
CA ILE A 283 -23.97 45.54 -20.37
C ILE A 283 -23.26 46.86 -20.66
N LYS A 284 -22.04 47.08 -20.15
CA LYS A 284 -21.29 48.32 -20.40
C LYS A 284 -21.00 48.50 -21.90
N ALA A 285 -20.63 47.44 -22.61
CA ALA A 285 -20.38 47.50 -24.05
C ALA A 285 -21.66 47.80 -24.84
N ALA A 286 -22.77 47.13 -24.52
CA ALA A 286 -24.08 47.40 -25.11
C ALA A 286 -24.53 48.86 -24.88
N VAL A 287 -24.45 49.35 -23.64
CA VAL A 287 -24.80 50.73 -23.28
C VAL A 287 -23.92 51.73 -24.03
N ALA A 288 -22.60 51.49 -24.12
CA ALA A 288 -21.69 52.38 -24.84
C ALA A 288 -22.02 52.46 -26.34
N ALA A 289 -22.29 51.33 -26.98
CA ALA A 289 -22.67 51.28 -28.39
C ALA A 289 -24.00 52.01 -28.64
N LEU A 290 -25.04 51.72 -27.83
CA LEU A 290 -26.34 52.37 -27.95
C LEU A 290 -26.29 53.87 -27.69
N LYS A 291 -25.49 54.33 -26.71
CA LYS A 291 -25.27 55.76 -26.46
C LYS A 291 -24.69 56.45 -27.69
N LYS A 292 -23.69 55.83 -28.32
CA LYS A 292 -23.03 56.40 -29.49
C LYS A 292 -23.93 56.44 -30.73
N MET A 293 -24.92 55.54 -30.79
CA MET A 293 -25.96 55.54 -31.81
C MET A 293 -27.15 56.46 -31.48
N GLU A 294 -27.16 57.13 -30.32
CA GLU A 294 -28.30 57.89 -29.80
C GLU A 294 -29.58 57.02 -29.69
N LYS A 295 -29.41 55.73 -29.35
CA LYS A 295 -30.48 54.72 -29.20
C LYS A 295 -30.51 54.07 -27.82
N LEU A 296 -29.87 54.70 -26.82
CA LEU A 296 -29.98 54.23 -25.45
C LEU A 296 -31.41 54.51 -24.93
N PRO A 297 -32.11 53.50 -24.37
CA PRO A 297 -33.40 53.74 -23.73
C PRO A 297 -33.25 54.51 -22.41
N ASP A 298 -34.29 55.25 -22.03
CA ASP A 298 -34.33 55.99 -20.76
C ASP A 298 -34.49 55.05 -19.55
N ASP A 299 -35.31 54.00 -19.67
CA ASP A 299 -35.48 52.97 -18.63
C ASP A 299 -34.45 51.82 -18.85
N PRO A 300 -33.59 51.52 -17.86
CA PRO A 300 -32.69 50.36 -17.91
C PRO A 300 -33.38 49.02 -18.18
N LYS A 301 -34.67 48.87 -17.86
CA LYS A 301 -35.45 47.65 -18.14
C LYS A 301 -35.64 47.38 -19.62
N ASP A 302 -35.61 48.42 -20.45
CA ASP A 302 -35.79 48.32 -21.90
C ASP A 302 -34.46 48.04 -22.62
N LEU A 303 -33.34 48.01 -21.88
CA LEU A 303 -32.02 47.74 -22.44
C LEU A 303 -31.94 46.43 -23.24
N PRO A 304 -32.48 45.28 -22.77
CA PRO A 304 -32.44 44.04 -23.57
C PRO A 304 -33.17 44.18 -24.92
N GLN A 305 -34.28 44.92 -24.96
CA GLN A 305 -35.05 45.15 -26.17
C GLN A 305 -34.31 46.09 -27.13
N ALA A 306 -33.68 47.15 -26.60
CA ALA A 306 -32.85 48.06 -27.37
C ALA A 306 -31.61 47.35 -27.96
N VAL A 307 -30.94 46.49 -27.18
CA VAL A 307 -29.82 45.68 -27.67
C VAL A 307 -30.25 44.81 -28.84
N LYS A 308 -31.38 44.11 -28.71
CA LYS A 308 -31.92 43.29 -29.80
C LYS A 308 -32.23 44.12 -31.04
N ALA A 309 -33.04 45.17 -30.89
CA ALA A 309 -33.55 45.95 -32.01
C ALA A 309 -32.47 46.74 -32.77
N TYR A 310 -31.45 47.25 -32.06
CA TYR A 310 -30.48 48.18 -32.63
C TYR A 310 -29.09 47.59 -32.84
N LEU A 311 -28.64 46.62 -32.02
CA LEU A 311 -27.32 46.02 -32.19
C LEU A 311 -27.41 44.70 -32.98
N ILE A 312 -28.40 43.86 -32.67
CA ILE A 312 -28.52 42.51 -33.26
C ILE A 312 -29.28 42.56 -34.59
N ASP A 313 -30.53 43.03 -34.59
CA ASP A 313 -31.41 43.01 -35.77
C ASP A 313 -30.91 43.94 -36.90
N LYS A 314 -30.05 44.92 -36.57
CA LYS A 314 -29.36 45.79 -37.53
C LYS A 314 -28.03 45.22 -38.04
N GLY A 315 -27.62 44.04 -37.57
CA GLY A 315 -26.44 43.33 -38.03
C GLY A 315 -25.12 43.93 -37.55
N HIS A 316 -25.10 44.68 -36.44
CA HIS A 316 -23.84 45.13 -35.84
C HIS A 316 -23.14 44.01 -35.07
N VAL A 317 -23.89 43.00 -34.63
CA VAL A 317 -23.38 41.75 -34.07
C VAL A 317 -24.19 40.57 -34.63
N ASP A 318 -23.66 39.36 -34.53
CA ASP A 318 -24.33 38.14 -35.01
C ASP A 318 -25.67 37.84 -34.28
N PRO A 319 -26.70 37.33 -34.98
CA PRO A 319 -27.97 36.90 -34.36
C PRO A 319 -27.86 35.97 -33.15
N TYR A 320 -26.83 35.10 -33.08
CA TYR A 320 -26.68 34.17 -31.94
C TYR A 320 -26.48 34.92 -30.61
N PHE A 321 -26.03 36.18 -30.64
CA PHE A 321 -25.84 36.98 -29.43
C PHE A 321 -27.15 37.28 -28.68
N ASN A 322 -28.31 37.10 -29.31
CA ASN A 322 -29.59 37.21 -28.60
C ASN A 322 -29.71 36.12 -27.51
N GLU A 323 -29.33 34.88 -27.84
CA GLU A 323 -29.31 33.77 -26.89
C GLU A 323 -28.22 33.98 -25.83
N VAL A 324 -27.04 34.45 -26.23
CA VAL A 324 -25.93 34.75 -25.31
C VAL A 324 -26.32 35.82 -24.31
N PHE A 325 -26.94 36.91 -24.76
CA PHE A 325 -27.38 38.00 -23.88
C PHE A 325 -28.41 37.50 -22.87
N GLY A 326 -29.39 36.71 -23.32
CA GLY A 326 -30.36 36.06 -22.44
C GLY A 326 -29.70 35.16 -21.38
N LYS A 327 -28.72 34.35 -21.78
CA LYS A 327 -27.94 33.50 -20.85
C LYS A 327 -27.17 34.32 -19.83
N VAL A 328 -26.50 35.40 -20.24
CA VAL A 328 -25.75 36.29 -19.32
C VAL A 328 -26.68 36.93 -18.29
N VAL A 329 -27.85 37.43 -18.71
CA VAL A 329 -28.86 38.00 -17.81
C VAL A 329 -29.41 36.93 -16.86
N MET A 330 -29.70 35.73 -17.36
CA MET A 330 -30.15 34.60 -16.54
C MET A 330 -29.12 34.22 -15.48
N MET A 331 -27.84 34.10 -15.86
CA MET A 331 -26.76 33.81 -14.92
C MET A 331 -26.63 34.91 -13.85
N ARG A 332 -26.81 36.19 -14.21
CA ARG A 332 -26.83 37.29 -13.24
C ARG A 332 -27.98 37.15 -12.25
N LYS A 333 -29.17 36.78 -12.72
CA LYS A 333 -30.32 36.51 -11.85
C LYS A 333 -30.04 35.32 -10.90
N MET A 334 -29.42 34.25 -11.41
CA MET A 334 -29.01 33.12 -10.56
C MET A 334 -27.97 33.54 -9.51
N LEU A 335 -27.10 34.51 -9.80
CA LEU A 335 -26.22 35.11 -8.80
C LEU A 335 -27.00 35.87 -7.72
N ASP A 336 -27.97 36.69 -8.10
CA ASP A 336 -28.79 37.44 -7.15
C ASP A 336 -29.66 36.52 -6.26
N GLU A 337 -29.98 35.31 -6.74
CA GLU A 337 -30.73 34.27 -6.01
C GLU A 337 -29.84 33.26 -5.25
N ASP A 338 -28.52 33.47 -5.19
CA ASP A 338 -27.53 32.54 -4.60
C ASP A 338 -27.50 31.12 -5.23
N LYS A 339 -27.89 31.00 -6.49
CA LYS A 339 -27.94 29.74 -7.28
C LYS A 339 -26.77 29.57 -8.25
N THR A 340 -25.65 30.28 -8.04
CA THR A 340 -24.47 30.15 -8.92
C THR A 340 -23.86 28.74 -8.94
N GLY A 341 -24.10 27.95 -7.89
CA GLY A 341 -23.69 26.55 -7.82
C GLY A 341 -24.30 25.68 -8.91
N GLU A 342 -25.52 26.00 -9.36
CA GLU A 342 -26.25 25.27 -10.39
C GLU A 342 -25.71 25.53 -11.80
N ILE A 343 -24.89 26.58 -11.99
CA ILE A 343 -24.34 26.94 -13.29
C ILE A 343 -23.18 25.98 -13.64
N PRO A 344 -23.26 25.22 -14.74
CA PRO A 344 -22.17 24.36 -15.19
C PRO A 344 -20.91 25.18 -15.49
N GLN A 345 -19.75 24.65 -15.09
CA GLN A 345 -18.46 25.33 -15.29
C GLN A 345 -18.19 25.62 -16.77
N ARG A 346 -18.54 24.69 -17.66
CA ARG A 346 -18.41 24.84 -19.12
C ARG A 346 -19.20 26.04 -19.64
N ASP A 347 -20.40 26.27 -19.11
CA ASP A 347 -21.27 27.35 -19.56
C ASP A 347 -20.71 28.72 -19.15
N LEU A 348 -20.10 28.81 -17.97
CA LEU A 348 -19.39 30.02 -17.52
C LEU A 348 -18.22 30.37 -18.43
N GLU A 349 -17.43 29.37 -18.84
CA GLU A 349 -16.27 29.54 -19.71
C GLU A 349 -16.68 29.96 -21.13
N LEU A 350 -17.70 29.28 -21.70
CA LEU A 350 -18.26 29.64 -23.00
C LEU A 350 -18.82 31.05 -22.99
N THR A 351 -19.60 31.39 -21.96
CA THR A 351 -20.20 32.72 -21.84
C THR A 351 -19.15 33.82 -21.73
N ARG A 352 -18.05 33.58 -21.01
CA ARG A 352 -16.92 34.52 -20.94
C ARG A 352 -16.31 34.80 -22.32
N GLU A 353 -16.13 33.77 -23.13
CA GLU A 353 -15.60 33.91 -24.49
C GLU A 353 -16.59 34.62 -25.42
N TYR A 354 -17.88 34.29 -25.34
CA TYR A 354 -18.90 34.98 -26.11
C TYR A 354 -19.01 36.46 -25.73
N VAL A 355 -18.95 36.80 -24.45
CA VAL A 355 -18.94 38.21 -24.00
C VAL A 355 -17.75 38.97 -24.58
N ARG A 356 -16.55 38.37 -24.63
CA ARG A 356 -15.38 39.01 -25.27
C ARG A 356 -15.61 39.25 -26.77
N ARG A 357 -16.17 38.26 -27.48
CA ARG A 357 -16.49 38.41 -28.91
C ARG A 357 -17.54 39.49 -29.14
N PHE A 358 -18.58 39.54 -28.31
CA PHE A 358 -19.60 40.59 -28.38
C PHE A 358 -18.99 41.99 -28.25
N VAL A 359 -18.09 42.19 -27.29
CA VAL A 359 -17.38 43.47 -27.11
C VAL A 359 -16.58 43.82 -28.36
N ARG A 360 -15.81 42.86 -28.89
CA ARG A 360 -14.99 43.04 -30.09
C ARG A 360 -15.83 43.39 -31.32
N ASP A 361 -16.96 42.72 -31.52
CA ASP A 361 -17.83 42.96 -32.67
C ASP A 361 -18.48 44.36 -32.61
N LEU A 362 -18.61 44.94 -31.41
CA LEU A 362 -19.05 46.32 -31.22
C LEU A 362 -17.93 47.38 -31.35
N GLU A 363 -16.64 47.00 -31.39
CA GLU A 363 -15.52 47.94 -31.52
C GLU A 363 -15.65 48.91 -32.71
N PRO A 364 -16.05 48.48 -33.92
CA PRO A 364 -16.20 49.40 -35.06
C PRO A 364 -17.19 50.54 -34.80
N LEU A 365 -18.27 50.28 -34.05
CA LEU A 365 -19.23 51.31 -33.65
C LEU A 365 -18.58 52.28 -32.66
N LEU A 366 -17.79 51.76 -31.72
CA LEU A 366 -17.12 52.53 -30.67
C LEU A 366 -15.93 53.37 -31.20
N GLU A 367 -15.34 53.00 -32.34
CA GLU A 367 -14.22 53.71 -32.97
C GLU A 367 -14.63 54.72 -34.06
N ALA A 368 -15.82 54.58 -34.67
CA ALA A 368 -16.27 55.48 -35.73
C ALA A 368 -16.29 56.97 -35.26
N LYS A 369 -15.49 57.84 -35.90
CA LYS A 369 -15.47 59.28 -35.60
C LYS A 369 -16.81 59.94 -35.95
N THR A 370 -17.37 60.71 -35.03
CA THR A 370 -18.49 61.63 -35.30
C THR A 370 -18.00 62.78 -36.17
N GLY A 371 -18.36 62.76 -37.46
CA GLY A 371 -18.12 63.85 -38.40
C GLY A 371 -19.41 64.21 -39.15
N PRO A 372 -19.76 65.51 -39.31
CA PRO A 372 -21.05 65.90 -39.87
C PRO A 372 -21.12 65.61 -41.37
N GLN A 373 -22.17 64.89 -41.80
CA GLN A 373 -22.52 64.76 -43.21
C GLN A 373 -22.99 66.12 -43.75
N LYS A 374 -22.09 66.89 -44.36
CA LYS A 374 -22.48 68.00 -45.25
C LYS A 374 -22.71 67.46 -46.66
N GLY A 375 -23.95 67.61 -47.12
CA GLY A 375 -24.43 67.15 -48.42
C GLY A 375 -23.60 67.66 -49.60
N LYS A 376 -23.23 66.74 -50.50
CA LYS A 376 -22.77 67.08 -51.85
C LYS A 376 -23.98 67.45 -52.70
N LYS A 377 -24.13 68.74 -53.01
CA LYS A 377 -24.92 69.22 -54.14
C LYS A 377 -24.36 68.60 -55.44
N MET A 378 -25.20 67.90 -56.18
CA MET A 378 -24.95 67.52 -57.58
C MET A 378 -24.75 68.80 -58.41
N LYS A 379 -23.60 68.93 -59.09
CA LYS A 379 -23.48 69.80 -60.26
C LYS A 379 -23.80 68.96 -61.49
N LYS A 380 -24.88 69.36 -62.18
CA LYS A 380 -25.16 68.96 -63.57
C LYS A 380 -23.99 69.42 -64.46
N LYS A 381 -23.48 68.51 -65.28
CA LYS A 381 -23.18 68.75 -66.69
C LYS A 381 -23.49 67.48 -67.46
#